data_AF-A0A9W5YD43-F1
#
_entry.id   AF-A0A9W5YD43-F1
#
_cell.length_a   1.000
_cell.length_b   1.000
_cell.length_c   1.000
_cell.angle_alpha   90.00
_cell.angle_beta   90.00
_cell.angle_gamma   90.00
#
_symmetry.space_group_name_H-M   'P 1'
#
loop_
_entity.id
_entity.type
_entity.pdbx_description
1 polymer ?
#
loop_
_entity_poly.entity_id
_entity_poly.type
_entity_poly.pdbx_seq_one_letter_code
_entity_poly.pdbx_strand_id
1 'polypeptide(L)'
;MNYNQIKSLNELIHSINRALKDDDIDKRFKRLQGLTTIEIGIINLVSNNPDIILKEISKITKTPKSTLTSALNRLENKNYIKRKISKSDKRSFSLYLTEEGDLVQEEHLALEHTLGSKILNALDNDEERNKLIDLLKKIVENV
;
A
#
# COMPACT_ATOMS: atom_id res chain seq x y z
N MET A 1 16.25 -15.17 21.89
CA MET A 1 16.73 -14.19 20.89
C MET A 1 18.05 -13.62 21.37
N ASN A 2 19.11 -13.67 20.57
CA ASN A 2 20.41 -13.09 20.93
C ASN A 2 20.71 -11.83 20.09
N TYR A 3 21.65 -11.00 20.55
CA TYR A 3 22.04 -9.76 19.88
C TYR A 3 22.45 -9.96 18.41
N ASN A 4 23.15 -11.05 18.12
CA ASN A 4 23.61 -11.35 16.76
C ASN A 4 22.45 -11.64 15.80
N GLN A 5 21.39 -12.32 16.27
CA GLN A 5 20.18 -12.55 15.48
C GLN A 5 19.48 -11.23 15.12
N ILE A 6 19.34 -10.31 16.09
CA ILE A 6 18.72 -8.99 15.85
C ILE A 6 19.55 -8.19 14.85
N LYS A 7 20.87 -8.14 15.05
CA LYS A 7 21.79 -7.43 14.15
C LYS A 7 21.72 -7.99 12.73
N SER A 8 21.78 -9.31 12.58
CA SER A 8 21.70 -9.98 11.27
C SER A 8 20.36 -9.70 10.58
N LEU A 9 19.24 -9.76 11.30
CA LEU A 9 17.92 -9.42 10.74
C LEU A 9 17.88 -7.97 10.23
N ASN A 10 18.39 -7.02 11.01
CA ASN A 10 18.42 -5.61 10.61
C ASN A 10 19.28 -5.39 9.36
N GLU A 11 20.46 -6.00 9.29
CA GLU A 11 21.35 -5.93 8.13
C GLU A 11 20.69 -6.49 6.87
N LEU A 12 19.95 -7.61 7.00
CA LEU A 12 19.19 -8.20 5.90
C LEU A 12 18.05 -7.30 5.44
N ILE A 13 17.25 -6.75 6.36
CA ILE A 13 16.16 -5.83 6.03
C ILE A 13 16.70 -4.61 5.26
N HIS A 14 17.80 -4.02 5.72
CA HIS A 14 18.42 -2.90 5.01
C HIS A 14 18.94 -3.29 3.62
N SER A 15 19.49 -4.49 3.48
CA SER A 15 20.01 -4.98 2.20
C SER A 15 18.90 -5.29 1.21
N ILE A 16 17.79 -5.89 1.67
CA ILE A 16 16.58 -6.11 0.86
C ILE A 16 16.01 -4.76 0.41
N ASN A 17 15.86 -3.79 1.33
CA ASN A 17 15.37 -2.45 0.98
C ASN A 17 16.24 -1.76 -0.07
N ARG A 18 17.57 -1.94 -0.04
CA ARG A 18 18.46 -1.42 -1.09
C ARG A 18 18.34 -2.17 -2.41
N ALA A 19 18.21 -3.49 -2.38
CA ALA A 19 18.07 -4.31 -3.60
C ALA A 19 16.73 -4.09 -4.30
N LEU A 20 15.68 -3.76 -3.55
CA LEU A 20 14.36 -3.44 -4.08
C LEU A 20 14.22 -1.99 -4.55
N LYS A 21 15.09 -1.09 -4.07
CA LYS A 21 15.22 0.24 -4.65
C LYS A 21 15.79 0.11 -6.05
N ASP A 22 15.03 0.58 -7.02
CA ASP A 22 15.39 0.55 -8.43
C ASP A 22 15.01 1.92 -9.00
N ASP A 23 16.00 2.70 -9.40
CA ASP A 23 15.78 4.07 -9.88
C ASP A 23 14.93 4.09 -11.17
N ASP A 24 14.83 2.96 -11.88
CA ASP A 24 13.94 2.82 -13.03
C ASP A 24 12.51 2.43 -12.65
N ILE A 25 12.28 1.88 -11.44
CA ILE A 25 10.94 1.66 -10.91
C ILE A 25 10.20 2.99 -10.78
N ASP A 26 10.85 4.00 -10.18
CA ASP A 26 10.23 5.32 -10.04
C ASP A 26 9.89 5.94 -11.41
N LYS A 27 10.76 5.76 -12.41
CA LYS A 27 10.50 6.22 -13.79
C LYS A 27 9.41 5.44 -14.50
N ARG A 28 9.26 4.16 -14.18
CA ARG A 28 8.27 3.25 -14.78
C ARG A 28 6.87 3.50 -14.25
N PHE A 29 6.73 3.83 -12.97
CA PHE A 29 5.44 4.09 -12.30
C PHE A 29 5.26 5.57 -11.98
N LYS A 30 5.18 6.39 -13.03
CA LYS A 30 5.18 7.86 -12.92
C LYS A 30 3.98 8.40 -12.16
N ARG A 31 2.83 7.73 -12.19
CA ARG A 31 1.62 8.19 -11.51
C ARG A 31 1.71 8.02 -10.00
N LEU A 32 2.61 7.15 -9.53
CA LEU A 32 2.93 6.97 -8.12
C LEU A 32 3.88 8.05 -7.58
N GLN A 33 4.61 8.76 -8.46
CA GLN A 33 5.55 9.79 -8.04
C GLN A 33 4.84 10.92 -7.29
N GLY A 34 5.41 11.30 -6.14
CA GLY A 34 4.84 12.35 -5.30
C GLY A 34 3.55 11.96 -4.58
N LEU A 35 3.19 10.66 -4.56
CA LEU A 35 2.22 10.11 -3.62
C LEU A 35 2.93 9.54 -2.39
N THR A 36 2.35 9.81 -1.24
CA THR A 36 2.77 9.21 0.03
C THR A 36 2.21 7.80 0.17
N THR A 37 2.83 6.99 1.03
CA THR A 37 2.34 5.63 1.35
C THR A 37 0.89 5.64 1.83
N ILE A 38 0.48 6.65 2.59
CA ILE A 38 -0.91 6.79 3.06
C ILE A 38 -1.85 7.05 1.89
N GLU A 39 -1.45 7.89 0.93
CA GLU A 39 -2.28 8.21 -0.24
C GLU A 39 -2.46 6.99 -1.16
N ILE A 40 -1.38 6.25 -1.42
CA ILE A 40 -1.43 4.97 -2.16
C ILE A 40 -2.33 3.97 -1.43
N GLY A 41 -2.15 3.84 -0.09
CA GLY A 41 -2.99 2.97 0.73
C GLY A 41 -4.48 3.35 0.70
N ILE A 42 -4.81 4.64 0.66
CA ILE A 42 -6.19 5.11 0.49
C ILE A 42 -6.72 4.71 -0.89
N ILE A 43 -5.99 4.92 -1.97
CA ILE A 43 -6.41 4.54 -3.34
C ILE A 43 -6.71 3.04 -3.38
N ASN A 44 -5.80 2.22 -2.84
CA ASN A 44 -5.98 0.78 -2.75
C ASN A 44 -7.23 0.38 -1.94
N LEU A 45 -7.48 1.03 -0.80
CA LEU A 45 -8.68 0.77 0.00
C LEU A 45 -9.97 1.16 -0.73
N VAL A 46 -9.99 2.32 -1.39
CA VAL A 46 -11.16 2.80 -2.14
C VAL A 46 -11.43 1.90 -3.35
N SER A 47 -10.39 1.41 -4.04
CA SER A 47 -10.53 0.47 -5.15
C SER A 47 -11.18 -0.85 -4.70
N ASN A 48 -10.73 -1.40 -3.56
CA ASN A 48 -11.18 -2.71 -3.08
C ASN A 48 -12.49 -2.67 -2.28
N ASN A 49 -12.95 -1.50 -1.85
CA ASN A 49 -14.13 -1.36 -0.99
C ASN A 49 -15.07 -0.30 -1.56
N PRO A 50 -16.02 -0.71 -2.43
CA PRO A 50 -17.03 0.20 -2.96
C PRO A 50 -17.79 0.90 -1.83
N ASP A 51 -18.07 2.19 -2.02
CA ASP A 51 -18.81 3.05 -1.09
C ASP A 51 -18.13 3.31 0.28
N ILE A 52 -16.87 2.91 0.48
CA ILE A 52 -16.16 3.06 1.75
C ILE A 52 -16.16 4.51 2.24
N ILE A 53 -16.39 4.69 3.54
CA ILE A 53 -16.40 6.02 4.16
C ILE A 53 -15.12 6.29 4.95
N LEU A 54 -14.80 7.57 5.17
CA LEU A 54 -13.62 8.00 5.93
C LEU A 54 -13.49 7.32 7.30
N LYS A 55 -14.62 7.08 7.99
CA LYS A 55 -14.63 6.40 9.30
C LYS A 55 -14.07 4.98 9.21
N GLU A 56 -14.35 4.26 8.13
CA GLU A 56 -13.89 2.89 7.91
C GLU A 56 -12.41 2.88 7.55
N ILE A 57 -11.98 3.77 6.65
CA ILE A 57 -10.55 3.95 6.32
C ILE A 57 -9.74 4.25 7.58
N SER A 58 -10.23 5.13 8.46
CA SER A 58 -9.56 5.44 9.74
C SER A 58 -9.45 4.23 10.66
N LYS A 59 -10.46 3.37 10.69
CA LYS A 59 -10.45 2.15 11.48
C LYS A 59 -9.46 1.13 10.92
N ILE A 60 -9.43 0.95 9.59
CA ILE A 60 -8.56 -0.02 8.92
C ILE A 60 -7.09 0.39 9.03
N THR A 61 -6.79 1.65 8.72
CA THR A 61 -5.40 2.16 8.69
C THR A 61 -4.87 2.58 10.05
N LYS A 62 -5.70 2.55 11.11
CA LYS A 62 -5.41 3.10 12.45
C LYS A 62 -4.87 4.54 12.40
N THR A 63 -5.19 5.29 11.35
CA THR A 63 -4.66 6.64 11.11
C THR A 63 -5.66 7.69 11.61
N PRO A 64 -5.20 8.76 12.29
CA PRO A 64 -6.08 9.84 12.76
C PRO A 64 -6.89 10.48 11.62
N LYS A 65 -8.14 10.85 11.93
CA LYS A 65 -9.04 11.48 10.96
C LYS A 65 -8.48 12.77 10.35
N SER A 66 -7.76 13.59 11.11
CA SER A 66 -7.16 14.83 10.62
C SER A 66 -6.13 14.58 9.50
N THR A 67 -5.27 13.58 9.68
CA THR A 67 -4.29 13.13 8.69
C THR A 67 -4.99 12.59 7.44
N LEU A 68 -6.00 11.73 7.62
CA LEU A 68 -6.75 11.16 6.49
C LEU A 68 -7.53 12.22 5.71
N THR A 69 -8.21 13.16 6.38
CA THR A 69 -8.89 14.27 5.70
C THR A 69 -7.91 15.08 4.84
N SER A 70 -6.71 15.35 5.37
CA SER A 70 -5.67 16.06 4.63
C SER A 70 -5.19 15.27 3.40
N ALA A 71 -4.98 13.96 3.54
CA ALA A 71 -4.61 13.08 2.44
C ALA A 71 -5.71 12.98 1.37
N LEU A 72 -6.97 12.80 1.79
CA LEU A 72 -8.11 12.76 0.89
C LEU A 72 -8.28 14.08 0.13
N ASN A 73 -8.10 15.23 0.78
CA ASN A 73 -8.17 16.54 0.10
C ASN A 73 -7.08 16.63 -0.98
N ARG A 74 -5.86 16.16 -0.73
CA ARG A 74 -4.79 16.15 -1.73
C ARG A 74 -5.10 15.20 -2.89
N LEU A 75 -5.65 14.02 -2.61
CA LEU A 75 -6.07 13.05 -3.64
C LEU A 75 -7.22 13.59 -4.50
N GLU A 76 -8.19 14.28 -3.89
CA GLU A 76 -9.31 14.91 -4.59
C GLU A 76 -8.82 16.08 -5.45
N ASN A 77 -7.90 16.91 -4.94
CA ASN A 77 -7.24 17.98 -5.71
C ASN A 77 -6.41 17.45 -6.89
N LYS A 78 -5.82 16.25 -6.76
CA LYS A 78 -5.12 15.54 -7.85
C LYS A 78 -6.09 14.84 -8.82
N ASN A 79 -7.41 14.95 -8.60
CA ASN A 79 -8.45 14.26 -9.37
C ASN A 79 -8.30 12.73 -9.35
N TYR A 80 -7.81 12.13 -8.26
CA TYR A 80 -7.69 10.67 -8.13
C TYR A 80 -8.87 10.04 -7.39
N ILE A 81 -9.56 10.82 -6.56
CA ILE A 81 -10.76 10.37 -5.85
C ILE A 81 -11.85 11.43 -5.97
N LYS A 82 -13.08 10.99 -5.71
CA LYS A 82 -14.25 11.87 -5.56
C LYS A 82 -15.09 11.44 -4.37
N ARG A 83 -15.64 12.43 -3.67
CA ARG A 83 -16.62 12.21 -2.59
C ARG A 83 -18.04 12.28 -3.14
N LYS A 84 -18.90 11.37 -2.70
CA LYS A 84 -20.36 11.47 -2.88
C LYS A 84 -21.05 11.35 -1.53
N ILE A 85 -22.18 12.03 -1.37
CA ILE A 85 -23.02 11.87 -0.19
C ILE A 85 -23.37 10.39 -0.07
N SER A 86 -23.05 9.80 1.08
CA SER A 86 -23.33 8.39 1.32
C SER A 86 -24.84 8.15 1.31
N LYS A 87 -25.27 7.07 0.66
CA LYS A 87 -26.68 6.67 0.60
C LYS A 87 -27.19 6.16 1.96
N SER A 88 -26.30 5.58 2.77
CA SER A 88 -26.62 4.99 4.08
C SER A 88 -26.55 6.02 5.22
N ASP A 89 -25.66 7.00 5.13
CA ASP A 89 -25.53 8.09 6.10
C ASP A 89 -25.31 9.42 5.38
N LYS A 90 -26.35 10.26 5.29
CA LYS A 90 -26.27 11.58 4.66
C LYS A 90 -25.29 12.56 5.32
N ARG A 91 -24.76 12.22 6.51
CA ARG A 91 -23.74 13.01 7.22
C ARG A 91 -22.32 12.59 6.85
N SER A 92 -22.17 11.51 6.07
CA SER A 92 -20.91 10.92 5.66
C SER A 92 -20.73 10.99 4.14
N PHE A 93 -19.48 10.92 3.70
CA PHE A 93 -19.11 10.84 2.29
C PHE A 93 -18.53 9.47 1.98
N SER A 94 -19.09 8.82 0.96
CA SER A 94 -18.51 7.64 0.33
C SER A 94 -17.46 8.09 -0.68
N LEU A 95 -16.38 7.31 -0.78
CA LEU A 95 -15.23 7.58 -1.62
C LEU A 95 -15.24 6.69 -2.84
N TYR A 96 -14.82 7.24 -3.98
CA TYR A 96 -14.68 6.51 -5.23
C TYR A 96 -13.43 6.97 -5.95
N LEU A 97 -12.81 6.07 -6.70
CA LEU A 97 -11.81 6.46 -7.66
C LEU A 97 -12.46 7.22 -8.83
N THR A 98 -11.67 8.11 -9.41
CA THR A 98 -11.88 8.64 -10.76
C THR A 98 -11.16 7.74 -11.76
N GLU A 99 -11.33 8.01 -13.06
CA GLU A 99 -10.56 7.31 -14.10
C GLU A 99 -9.03 7.48 -13.89
N GLU A 100 -8.58 8.68 -13.52
CA GLU A 100 -7.17 8.91 -13.19
C GLU A 100 -6.74 8.16 -11.92
N GLY A 101 -7.63 8.02 -10.94
CA GLY A 101 -7.39 7.21 -9.75
C GLY A 101 -7.26 5.72 -10.05
N ASP A 102 -8.07 5.21 -10.98
CA ASP A 102 -8.00 3.82 -11.43
C ASP A 102 -6.64 3.54 -12.11
N LEU A 103 -6.16 4.44 -12.96
CA LEU A 103 -4.83 4.32 -13.58
C LEU A 103 -3.69 4.35 -12.55
N VAL A 104 -3.82 5.14 -11.48
CA VAL A 104 -2.86 5.13 -10.36
C VAL A 104 -2.87 3.78 -9.65
N GLN A 105 -4.06 3.20 -9.42
CA GLN A 105 -4.19 1.89 -8.80
C GLN A 105 -3.59 0.78 -9.68
N GLU A 106 -3.78 0.83 -11.00
CA GLU A 106 -3.17 -0.12 -11.94
C GLU A 106 -1.63 -0.08 -11.86
N GLU A 107 -1.03 1.12 -11.84
CA GLU A 107 0.42 1.27 -11.66
C GLU A 107 0.87 0.75 -10.28
N HIS A 108 0.08 0.98 -9.23
CA HIS A 108 0.37 0.46 -7.90
C HIS A 108 0.40 -1.08 -7.87
N LEU A 109 -0.62 -1.73 -8.45
CA LEU A 109 -0.67 -3.20 -8.53
C LEU A 109 0.48 -3.77 -9.36
N ALA A 110 0.82 -3.12 -10.46
CA ALA A 110 1.96 -3.52 -11.30
C ALA A 110 3.31 -3.35 -10.57
N LEU A 111 3.44 -2.32 -9.74
CA LEU A 111 4.59 -2.15 -8.84
C LEU A 111 4.67 -3.29 -7.81
N GLU A 112 3.57 -3.56 -7.10
CA GLU A 112 3.52 -4.64 -6.11
C GLU A 112 3.88 -5.99 -6.72
N HIS A 113 3.32 -6.30 -7.88
CA HIS A 113 3.65 -7.52 -8.62
C HIS A 113 5.14 -7.56 -9.01
N THR A 114 5.69 -6.46 -9.49
CA THR A 114 7.12 -6.37 -9.87
C THR A 114 8.04 -6.61 -8.68
N LEU A 115 7.77 -5.96 -7.55
CA LEU A 115 8.57 -6.10 -6.33
C LEU A 115 8.43 -7.49 -5.72
N GLY A 116 7.20 -8.00 -5.58
CA GLY A 116 6.93 -9.34 -5.08
C GLY A 116 7.60 -10.42 -5.94
N SER A 117 7.52 -10.28 -7.27
CA SER A 117 8.20 -11.19 -8.19
C SER A 117 9.71 -11.15 -8.04
N LYS A 118 10.34 -9.97 -7.88
CA LYS A 118 11.79 -9.88 -7.64
C LYS A 118 12.20 -10.65 -6.39
N ILE A 119 11.43 -10.56 -5.30
CA ILE A 119 11.72 -11.27 -4.05
C ILE A 119 11.54 -12.78 -4.25
N LEU A 120 10.41 -13.23 -4.78
CA LEU A 120 10.09 -14.65 -4.88
C LEU A 120 10.93 -15.38 -5.95
N ASN A 121 11.34 -14.69 -7.02
CA ASN A 121 12.22 -15.24 -8.04
C ASN A 121 13.69 -15.34 -7.61
N ALA A 122 14.06 -14.75 -6.47
CA ALA A 122 15.37 -14.97 -5.85
C ALA A 122 15.45 -16.33 -5.12
N LEU A 123 14.34 -17.07 -5.05
CA LEU A 123 14.23 -18.38 -4.44
C LEU A 123 14.02 -19.45 -5.53
N ASP A 124 14.63 -20.61 -5.33
CA ASP A 124 14.83 -21.61 -6.40
C ASP A 124 13.54 -22.35 -6.76
N ASN A 125 12.62 -22.51 -5.82
CA ASN A 125 11.42 -23.31 -5.99
C ASN A 125 10.24 -22.82 -5.12
N ASP A 126 9.05 -23.37 -5.37
CA ASP A 126 7.84 -22.97 -4.67
C ASP A 126 7.83 -23.38 -3.19
N GLU A 127 8.59 -24.40 -2.78
CA GLU A 127 8.72 -24.77 -1.37
C GLU A 127 9.39 -23.65 -0.57
N GLU A 128 10.51 -23.12 -1.08
CA GLU A 128 11.20 -21.98 -0.45
C GLU A 128 10.33 -20.72 -0.42
N ARG A 129 9.63 -20.43 -1.53
CA ARG A 129 8.71 -19.29 -1.63
C ARG A 129 7.60 -19.38 -0.59
N ASN A 130 6.94 -20.53 -0.48
CA ASN A 130 5.87 -20.75 0.48
C ASN A 130 6.39 -20.67 1.92
N LYS A 131 7.57 -21.23 2.19
CA LYS A 131 8.21 -21.14 3.51
C LYS A 131 8.49 -19.69 3.92
N LEU A 132 8.96 -18.84 3.01
CA LEU A 132 9.13 -17.41 3.28
C LEU A 132 7.79 -16.74 3.62
N ILE A 133 6.77 -16.98 2.81
CA ILE A 133 5.42 -16.43 3.01
C ILE A 133 4.86 -16.82 4.39
N ASP A 134 4.99 -18.10 4.77
CA ASP A 134 4.53 -18.61 6.06
C ASP A 134 5.25 -17.95 7.24
N LEU A 135 6.56 -17.74 7.13
CA LEU A 135 7.34 -17.07 8.18
C LEU A 135 6.94 -15.60 8.32
N LEU A 136 6.78 -14.88 7.20
CA LEU A 136 6.33 -13.48 7.22
C LEU A 136 4.91 -13.35 7.77
N LYS A 137 4.00 -14.25 7.39
CA LYS A 137 2.64 -14.30 7.92
C LYS A 137 2.63 -14.48 9.43
N LYS A 138 3.43 -15.40 9.97
CA LYS A 138 3.59 -15.59 11.42
C LYS A 138 4.07 -14.31 12.11
N ILE A 139 4.97 -13.55 11.51
CA ILE A 139 5.43 -12.28 12.08
C ILE A 139 4.27 -11.29 12.14
N VAL A 140 3.53 -11.10 11.05
CA VAL A 140 2.41 -10.14 10.97
C VAL A 140 1.29 -10.47 11.97
N GLU A 141 1.02 -11.75 12.21
CA GLU A 141 -0.02 -12.20 13.15
C GLU A 141 0.37 -12.03 14.63
N ASN A 142 1.67 -11.92 14.94
CA ASN A 142 2.19 -11.90 16.31
C ASN A 142 2.88 -10.59 16.72
N VAL A 143 2.82 -9.55 15.87
CA VAL A 143 3.40 -8.21 16.12
C VAL A 143 2.32 -7.14 16.22
#